data_AF-A0A1Y3U5Y9-F1
#
_entry.id   AF-A0A1Y3U5Y9-F1
#
_cell.length_a   1.000
_cell.length_b   1.000
_cell.length_c   1.000
_cell.angle_alpha   90.00
_cell.angle_beta   90.00
_cell.angle_gamma   90.00
#
_symmetry.space_group_name_H-M   'P 1'
#
loop_
_entity.id
_entity.type
_entity.pdbx_description
1 polymer ?
#
loop_
_entity_poly.entity_id
_entity_poly.type
_entity_poly.pdbx_seq_one_letter_code
_entity_poly.pdbx_strand_id
1 'polypeptide(L)'
;MATTTITLDDAVKQETTEILDTLGLSLSGYFNLAARQLIIKRRIPFDIEAPDPAPNEATRRAMVAAEARELGIIPDDTPAFTDVDDLLAYLDEAQACSS
;
A
#
# COMPACT_ATOMS: atom_id res chain seq x y z
N MET A 1 16.56 -4.39 -32.60
CA MET A 1 15.78 -4.78 -31.41
C MET A 1 16.55 -5.89 -30.70
N ALA A 2 16.54 -5.92 -29.37
CA ALA A 2 17.20 -6.98 -28.60
C ALA A 2 16.14 -7.99 -28.13
N THR A 3 16.49 -9.28 -28.15
CA THR A 3 15.62 -10.36 -27.67
C THR A 3 15.93 -10.63 -26.20
N THR A 4 14.88 -10.70 -25.38
CA THR A 4 14.98 -11.02 -23.95
C THR A 4 14.08 -12.22 -23.66
N THR A 5 14.63 -13.24 -22.98
CA THR A 5 13.87 -14.43 -22.56
C THR A 5 13.37 -14.21 -21.14
N ILE A 6 12.08 -14.46 -20.92
CA ILE A 6 11.43 -14.35 -19.61
C ILE A 6 10.80 -15.71 -19.30
N THR A 7 11.06 -16.22 -18.10
CA THR A 7 10.47 -17.46 -17.60
C THR A 7 9.21 -17.14 -16.80
N LEU A 8 8.10 -17.80 -17.12
CA LEU A 8 6.83 -17.70 -16.40
C LEU A 8 6.30 -19.12 -16.18
N ASP A 9 5.62 -19.33 -15.06
CA ASP A 9 4.82 -20.53 -14.86
C ASP A 9 3.72 -20.64 -15.92
N ASP A 10 3.45 -21.86 -16.37
CA ASP A 10 2.50 -22.10 -17.46
C ASP A 10 1.08 -21.60 -17.11
N ALA A 11 0.65 -21.78 -15.86
CA ALA A 11 -0.63 -21.29 -15.37
C ALA A 11 -0.73 -19.75 -15.46
N VAL A 12 0.29 -19.05 -14.96
CA VAL A 12 0.34 -17.58 -14.98
C VAL A 12 0.37 -17.05 -16.41
N LYS A 13 1.15 -17.70 -17.29
CA LYS A 13 1.25 -17.33 -18.70
C LYS A 13 -0.10 -17.46 -19.40
N GLN A 14 -0.83 -18.54 -19.15
CA GLN A 14 -2.13 -18.77 -19.75
C GLN A 14 -3.14 -17.71 -19.31
N GLU A 15 -3.31 -17.53 -18.00
CA GLU A 15 -4.24 -16.53 -17.42
C GLU A 15 -3.90 -15.11 -17.90
N THR A 16 -2.62 -14.74 -17.88
CA THR A 16 -2.17 -13.43 -18.36
C THR A 16 -2.50 -13.24 -19.85
N THR A 17 -2.32 -14.27 -20.68
CA THR A 17 -2.59 -14.18 -22.12
C THR A 17 -4.09 -14.01 -22.38
N GLU A 18 -4.94 -14.77 -21.68
CA GLU A 18 -6.39 -14.64 -21.80
C GLU A 18 -6.87 -13.23 -21.44
N ILE A 19 -6.37 -12.65 -20.35
CA ILE A 19 -6.70 -11.27 -19.95
C ILE A 19 -6.19 -10.27 -20.99
N LEU A 20 -4.95 -10.40 -21.43
CA LEU A 20 -4.35 -9.47 -22.40
C LEU A 20 -5.06 -9.52 -23.76
N ASP A 21 -5.55 -10.68 -24.18
CA ASP A 21 -6.33 -10.83 -25.42
C ASP A 21 -7.65 -10.04 -25.35
N THR A 22 -8.32 -10.00 -24.18
CA THR A 22 -9.51 -9.15 -24.00
C THR A 22 -9.20 -7.65 -24.13
N LEU A 23 -7.97 -7.25 -23.82
CA LEU A 23 -7.49 -5.87 -23.91
C LEU A 23 -6.87 -5.56 -25.29
N GLY A 24 -6.79 -6.54 -26.20
CA GLY A 24 -6.14 -6.39 -27.50
C GLY A 24 -4.62 -6.20 -27.40
N LEU A 25 -4.00 -6.69 -26.33
CA LEU A 25 -2.57 -6.58 -26.07
C LEU A 25 -1.88 -7.93 -26.18
N SER A 26 -0.65 -7.93 -26.68
CA SER A 26 0.22 -9.11 -26.61
C SER A 26 1.07 -9.07 -25.34
N LEU A 27 1.54 -10.24 -24.91
CA LEU A 27 2.46 -10.36 -23.77
C LEU A 27 3.70 -9.46 -23.94
N SER A 28 4.29 -9.43 -25.13
CA SER A 28 5.41 -8.53 -25.44
C SER A 28 5.01 -7.06 -25.39
N GLY A 29 3.79 -6.72 -25.82
CA GLY A 29 3.25 -5.36 -25.72
C GLY A 29 3.14 -4.88 -24.27
N TYR A 30 2.60 -5.74 -23.39
CA TYR A 30 2.51 -5.48 -21.95
C TYR A 30 3.88 -5.20 -21.32
N PHE A 31 4.88 -6.05 -21.57
CA PHE A 31 6.23 -5.85 -21.04
C PHE A 31 6.88 -4.55 -21.55
N ASN A 32 6.67 -4.19 -22.80
CA ASN A 32 7.17 -2.92 -23.35
C ASN A 32 6.54 -1.71 -22.65
N LEU A 33 5.25 -1.76 -22.32
CA LEU A 33 4.57 -0.71 -21.57
C LEU A 33 5.10 -0.61 -20.14
N ALA A 34 5.25 -1.74 -19.45
CA ALA A 34 5.82 -1.78 -18.11
C ALA A 34 7.24 -1.19 -18.07
N ALA A 35 8.09 -1.55 -19.03
CA ALA A 35 9.45 -1.00 -19.16
C ALA A 35 9.44 0.52 -19.37
N ARG A 36 8.53 1.04 -20.21
CA ARG A 36 8.37 2.49 -20.41
C ARG A 36 7.91 3.19 -19.14
N GLN A 37 6.95 2.60 -18.42
CA GLN A 37 6.47 3.15 -17.15
C GLN A 37 7.57 3.23 -16.10
N LEU A 38 8.41 2.19 -16.00
CA LEU A 38 9.58 2.17 -15.12
C LEU A 38 10.54 3.34 -15.44
N ILE A 39 10.83 3.57 -16.74
CA ILE A 39 11.73 4.65 -17.18
C ILE A 39 11.14 6.03 -16.85
N ILE A 40 9.85 6.24 -17.13
CA ILE A 40 9.17 7.53 -16.96
C ILE A 40 9.04 7.87 -15.47
N LYS A 41 8.52 6.93 -14.68
CA LYS A 41 8.15 7.20 -13.28
C LYS A 41 9.29 6.94 -12.29
N ARG A 42 10.39 6.32 -12.72
CA ARG A 42 11.50 5.86 -11.87
C ARG A 42 11.02 5.01 -10.67
N ARG A 43 9.88 4.33 -10.82
CA ARG A 43 9.25 3.46 -9.83
C ARG A 43 8.73 2.19 -10.48
N ILE A 44 8.55 1.16 -9.67
CA ILE A 44 7.99 -0.12 -10.10
C ILE A 44 6.60 0.12 -10.73
N PRO A 45 6.31 -0.45 -11.92
CA PRO A 45 5.10 -0.16 -12.70
C PRO A 45 3.90 -1.02 -12.27
N PHE A 46 3.77 -1.27 -10.97
CA PHE A 46 2.61 -1.84 -10.32
C PHE A 46 2.57 -1.25 -8.91
N ASP A 47 1.38 -1.10 -8.35
CA ASP A 47 1.26 -0.67 -6.98
C ASP A 47 1.59 -1.87 -6.08
N ILE A 48 2.47 -1.64 -5.11
CA ILE A 48 2.86 -2.65 -4.12
C ILE A 48 1.76 -2.64 -3.07
N GLU A 49 0.64 -3.25 -3.40
CA GLU A 49 -0.43 -3.48 -2.44
C GLU A 49 -0.04 -4.70 -1.60
N ALA A 50 0.25 -4.47 -0.31
CA ALA A 50 0.25 -5.59 0.63
C ALA A 50 -1.14 -6.22 0.55
N PRO A 51 -1.25 -7.57 0.48
CA PRO A 51 -2.55 -8.24 0.43
C PRO A 51 -3.42 -7.66 1.53
N ASP A 52 -4.62 -7.20 1.14
CA ASP A 52 -5.52 -6.42 1.97
C ASP A 52 -5.52 -6.97 3.40
N PRO A 53 -4.86 -6.28 4.35
CA PRO A 53 -4.79 -6.76 5.70
C PRO A 53 -6.20 -6.53 6.22
N ALA A 54 -7.01 -7.59 6.30
CA ALA A 54 -8.07 -7.62 7.30
C ALA A 54 -7.46 -7.01 8.58
N PRO A 55 -8.01 -5.88 9.09
CA PRO A 55 -7.25 -4.98 9.93
C PRO A 55 -6.56 -5.77 11.03
N ASN A 56 -5.23 -5.62 11.08
CA ASN A 56 -4.44 -6.29 12.10
C ASN A 56 -5.01 -5.91 13.48
N GLU A 57 -4.78 -6.75 14.49
CA GLU A 57 -5.47 -6.61 15.77
C GLU A 57 -5.28 -5.22 16.40
N ALA A 58 -4.13 -4.57 16.13
CA ALA A 58 -3.86 -3.20 16.56
C ALA A 58 -4.77 -2.18 15.87
N THR A 59 -4.93 -2.23 14.54
CA THR A 59 -5.85 -1.36 13.80
C THR A 59 -7.30 -1.60 14.20
N ARG A 60 -7.69 -2.86 14.43
CA ARG A 60 -9.03 -3.20 14.91
C ARG A 60 -9.31 -2.66 16.31
N ARG A 61 -8.35 -2.78 17.24
CA ARG A 61 -8.46 -2.23 18.59
C ARG A 61 -8.50 -0.70 18.58
N ALA A 62 -7.73 -0.06 17.70
CA ALA A 62 -7.76 1.39 17.54
C ALA A 62 -9.13 1.90 17.03
N MET A 63 -9.74 1.22 16.05
CA MET A 63 -11.08 1.55 15.56
C MET A 63 -12.15 1.39 16.65
N VAL A 64 -12.13 0.28 17.39
CA VAL A 64 -13.09 0.03 18.50
C VAL A 64 -12.91 1.06 19.64
N ALA A 65 -11.66 1.42 19.96
CA ALA A 65 -11.37 2.43 20.97
C ALA A 65 -11.83 3.83 20.54
N ALA A 66 -11.67 4.20 19.27
CA ALA A 66 -12.16 5.46 18.73
C ALA A 66 -13.70 5.54 18.79
N GLU A 67 -14.39 4.47 18.38
CA GLU A 67 -15.86 4.38 18.43
C GLU A 67 -16.39 4.42 19.88
N ALA A 68 -15.72 3.76 20.83
CA ALA A 68 -16.08 3.80 22.24
C ALA A 68 -15.84 5.18 22.90
N ARG A 69 -14.85 5.94 22.43
CA ARG A 69 -14.61 7.34 22.85
C ARG A 69 -15.70 8.28 22.31
N GLU A 70 -16.09 8.13 21.04
CA GLU A 70 -17.16 8.93 20.42
C GLU A 70 -18.53 8.69 21.11
N LEU A 71 -18.81 7.44 21.50
CA LEU A 71 -20.00 7.08 22.27
C LEU A 71 -19.94 7.45 23.77
N GLY A 72 -18.83 8.03 24.24
CA GLY A 72 -18.65 8.51 25.62
C GLY A 72 -18.50 7.42 26.68
N ILE A 73 -18.10 6.21 26.29
CA ILE A 73 -17.96 5.06 27.20
C ILE A 73 -16.58 5.07 27.90
N ILE A 74 -15.57 5.74 27.31
CA ILE A 74 -14.20 5.88 27.83
C ILE A 74 -13.83 7.37 27.81
N PRO A 75 -13.10 7.91 28.82
CA PRO A 75 -12.60 9.29 28.78
C PRO A 75 -11.74 9.53 27.52
N ASP A 76 -11.99 10.65 26.85
CA ASP A 76 -11.24 11.04 25.65
C ASP A 76 -9.92 11.69 26.06
N ASP A 77 -8.92 10.84 26.35
CA ASP A 77 -7.56 11.25 26.69
C ASP A 77 -6.72 11.61 25.44
N THR A 78 -7.36 11.93 24.31
CA THR A 78 -6.67 12.30 23.07
C THR A 78 -6.12 13.72 23.19
N PRO A 79 -4.79 13.92 23.11
CA PRO A 79 -4.22 15.25 23.21
C PRO A 79 -4.60 16.09 21.98
N ALA A 80 -5.13 17.29 22.22
CA ALA A 80 -5.45 18.26 21.18
C ALA A 80 -4.34 19.31 21.12
N PHE A 81 -3.84 19.57 19.92
CA PHE A 81 -2.79 20.56 19.68
C PHE A 81 -3.35 21.67 18.80
N THR A 82 -3.08 22.92 19.16
CA THR A 82 -3.48 24.10 18.37
C THR A 82 -2.35 24.63 17.51
N ASP A 83 -1.13 24.11 17.68
CA ASP A 83 0.07 24.51 16.94
C ASP A 83 0.92 23.27 16.57
N VAL A 84 1.69 23.39 15.48
CA VAL A 84 2.50 22.30 14.92
C VAL A 84 3.73 22.02 15.79
N ASP A 85 4.28 23.04 16.45
CA ASP A 85 5.45 22.89 17.32
C ASP A 85 5.13 22.04 18.56
N ASP A 86 3.95 22.24 19.16
CA ASP A 86 3.47 21.45 20.30
C ASP A 86 3.22 19.97 19.92
N LEU A 87 2.72 19.72 18.70
CA LEU A 87 2.51 18.37 18.18
C LEU A 87 3.84 17.62 18.03
N LEU A 88 4.86 18.28 17.47
CA LEU A 88 6.18 17.67 17.23
C LEU A 88 6.87 17.31 18.54
N ALA A 89 6.81 18.21 19.54
CA ALA A 89 7.38 17.95 20.87
C ALA A 89 6.76 16.71 21.54
N TYR A 90 5.44 16.56 21.46
CA TYR A 90 4.74 15.39 22.01
C TYR A 90 5.13 14.08 21.32
N LEU A 91 5.28 14.08 19.99
CA LEU A 91 5.64 12.88 19.23
C LEU A 91 7.09 12.44 19.52
N ASP A 92 8.01 13.39 19.68
CA ASP A 92 9.41 13.11 20.04
C ASP A 92 9.52 12.51 21.46
N GLU A 93 8.77 13.05 22.44
CA GLU A 93 8.70 12.50 23.80
C GLU A 93 8.05 11.11 23.84
N ALA A 94 7.01 10.87 23.04
CA ALA A 94 6.32 9.59 22.96
C ALA A 94 7.18 8.49 22.33
N GLN A 95 8.02 8.82 21.34
CA GLN A 95 8.92 7.85 20.70
C GLN A 95 10.06 7.41 21.63
N ALA A 96 10.55 8.30 22.50
CA ALA A 96 11.62 8.02 23.46
C ALA A 96 11.25 7.02 24.56
N CYS A 97 9.96 6.82 24.84
CA CYS A 97 9.48 5.85 25.85
C CYS A 97 9.25 4.43 25.30
N SER A 98 9.41 4.21 23.98
CA SER A 98 9.17 2.91 23.32
C SER A 98 10.44 2.07 23.07
N SER A 99 11.61 2.58 23.46
CA SER A 99 12.92 1.92 23.41
C SER A 99 13.42 1.53 24.79
#